data_AF-A0A3M7J1S4-F1
#
_entry.id   AF-A0A3M7J1S4-F1
#
_cell.length_a   1.000
_cell.length_b   1.000
_cell.length_c   1.000
_cell.angle_alpha   90.00
_cell.angle_beta   90.00
_cell.angle_gamma   90.00
#
_symmetry.space_group_name_H-M   'P 1'
#
loop_
_entity.id
_entity.type
_entity.pdbx_description
1 polymer ?
#
loop_
_entity_poly.entity_id
_entity_poly.type
_entity_poly.pdbx_seq_one_letter_code
_entity_poly.pdbx_strand_id
1 'polypeptide(L)'
;MRFWFASTPILLLSAILIIANWIAQPQSTLRPKVFVIGLSKTGTTSIGDALALLGYKRLGWKDIRSRHLVHTWANGDYGALVDQTRFYDAFEDLPWPRMFREMAELYPDSRFILSLRRDEQVWLESMRRHVGRGAWQPYACFYGAMEVEGNEATVLSAYRNHTTDVREFFADKLERYAEMNIDDGDQNWEILCSIAECPQGRIPAVPFPKSNTATHWNHNVLVDLLHWMWSWTITRLEEWSAASYYQDGWQSTNALLSACWSVIDVVEQACSELYFKLVVRQQAPLESLAIRNIPIERLDNVVKMPAQPSAPFYGNYPSEKLTIGAGVAIFHLASERVVVCYHSEDRYWFLPKGRRNANEETRTAAEREGFEESGYRSRVLPLPMKHRQPDPDGGHERFVTEPIWTQMLPLTTTSQYMLFWYAAETVPKDVEESYSAARSNNNSSQTARTYAPPPPFPPDLRLKERIEQDSVVIGTGEAVTYEPVWHEGTGVDEEELLYRSFLLPIDEAIRKLQGSVMGDVVRRGWESVKLRIDMESQDSI
;
A
#
# COMPACT_ATOMS: atom_id res chain seq x y z
N MET A 1 45.50 -5.72 32.92
CA MET A 1 44.04 -5.47 32.84
C MET A 1 43.62 -4.39 31.83
N ARG A 2 44.40 -3.32 31.57
CA ARG A 2 44.01 -2.26 30.59
C ARG A 2 43.98 -2.69 29.11
N PHE A 3 44.78 -3.68 28.70
CA PHE A 3 44.79 -4.18 27.31
C PHE A 3 43.56 -5.03 26.95
N TRP A 4 42.98 -5.73 27.93
CA TRP A 4 41.81 -6.59 27.69
C TRP A 4 40.57 -5.78 27.33
N PHE A 5 40.31 -4.64 27.99
CA PHE A 5 39.14 -3.81 27.69
C PHE A 5 39.16 -3.13 26.30
N ALA A 6 40.34 -2.96 25.70
CA ALA A 6 40.47 -2.39 24.35
C ALA A 6 40.40 -3.45 23.23
N SER A 7 40.78 -4.70 23.51
CA SER A 7 40.76 -5.78 22.50
C SER A 7 39.42 -6.51 22.40
N THR A 8 38.62 -6.57 23.46
CA THR A 8 37.30 -7.25 23.44
C THR A 8 36.34 -6.69 22.37
N PRO A 9 36.17 -5.35 22.22
CA PRO A 9 35.29 -4.79 21.19
C PRO A 9 35.75 -5.12 19.77
N ILE A 10 37.07 -5.11 19.53
CA ILE A 10 37.66 -5.43 18.22
C ILE A 10 37.46 -6.91 17.90
N LEU A 11 37.67 -7.79 18.87
CA LEU A 11 37.45 -9.23 18.71
C LEU A 11 35.95 -9.55 18.49
N LEU A 12 35.06 -8.88 19.21
CA LEU A 12 33.60 -9.01 19.02
C LEU A 12 33.17 -8.51 17.63
N LEU A 13 33.65 -7.34 17.20
CA LEU A 13 33.35 -6.80 15.88
C LEU A 13 33.90 -7.69 14.76
N SER A 14 35.12 -8.21 14.95
CA SER A 14 35.74 -9.17 14.01
C SER A 14 34.95 -10.47 13.95
N ALA A 15 34.51 -11.00 15.09
CA ALA A 15 33.66 -12.19 15.14
C ALA A 15 32.31 -11.96 14.47
N ILE A 16 31.67 -10.80 14.70
CA ILE A 16 30.42 -10.42 14.02
C ILE A 16 30.63 -10.33 12.51
N LEU A 17 31.71 -9.71 12.05
CA LEU A 17 32.02 -9.61 10.62
C LEU A 17 32.34 -10.97 9.98
N ILE A 18 33.03 -11.86 10.70
CA ILE A 18 33.27 -13.24 10.24
C ILE A 18 31.95 -13.99 10.09
N ILE A 19 31.05 -13.87 11.07
CA ILE A 19 29.72 -14.48 11.02
C ILE A 19 28.90 -13.88 9.88
N ALA A 20 28.89 -12.54 9.73
CA ALA A 20 28.20 -11.86 8.66
C ALA A 20 28.73 -12.32 7.30
N ASN A 21 30.05 -12.39 7.11
CA ASN A 21 30.67 -12.90 5.90
C ASN A 21 30.31 -14.37 5.62
N TRP A 22 30.24 -15.21 6.66
CA TRP A 22 29.81 -16.61 6.53
C TRP A 22 28.33 -16.73 6.11
N ILE A 23 27.46 -15.86 6.62
CA ILE A 23 26.04 -15.80 6.23
C ILE A 23 25.90 -15.23 4.81
N ALA A 24 26.65 -14.19 4.49
CA ALA A 24 26.58 -13.44 3.24
C ALA A 24 27.06 -14.22 2.02
N GLN A 25 27.43 -15.51 2.13
CA GLN A 25 27.94 -16.28 1.00
C GLN A 25 26.93 -16.37 -0.16
N PRO A 26 27.37 -16.21 -1.42
CA PRO A 26 26.48 -16.28 -2.57
C PRO A 26 25.88 -17.69 -2.68
N GLN A 27 24.58 -17.77 -2.96
CA GLN A 27 23.90 -19.06 -3.05
C GLN A 27 24.27 -19.78 -4.35
N SER A 28 24.44 -21.10 -4.29
CA SER A 28 24.66 -21.94 -5.48
C SER A 28 23.38 -22.22 -6.27
N THR A 29 22.21 -21.80 -5.78
CA THR A 29 20.87 -22.09 -6.32
C THR A 29 20.10 -20.84 -6.72
N LEU A 30 20.80 -19.76 -7.09
CA LEU A 30 20.16 -18.54 -7.61
C LEU A 30 19.42 -18.85 -8.91
N ARG A 31 18.29 -18.15 -9.11
CA ARG A 31 17.50 -18.23 -10.35
C ARG A 31 18.19 -17.45 -11.47
N PRO A 32 17.80 -17.67 -12.74
CA PRO A 32 18.20 -16.79 -13.82
C PRO A 32 17.88 -15.34 -13.49
N LYS A 33 18.84 -14.46 -13.71
CA LYS A 33 18.74 -13.08 -13.24
C LYS A 33 17.65 -12.32 -13.98
N VAL A 34 16.91 -11.47 -13.28
CA VAL A 34 15.90 -10.58 -13.85
C VAL A 34 16.27 -9.13 -13.58
N PHE A 35 16.50 -8.35 -14.63
CA PHE A 35 16.80 -6.93 -14.53
C PHE A 35 15.60 -6.09 -15.00
N VAL A 36 15.05 -5.27 -14.11
CA VAL A 36 14.06 -4.25 -14.43
C VAL A 36 14.82 -2.99 -14.85
N ILE A 37 14.81 -2.71 -16.15
CA ILE A 37 15.67 -1.73 -16.81
C ILE A 37 14.92 -0.50 -17.30
N GLY A 38 13.66 -0.32 -16.89
CA GLY A 38 12.98 0.96 -17.07
C GLY A 38 13.55 2.03 -16.15
N LEU A 39 13.49 3.28 -16.59
CA LEU A 39 13.94 4.43 -15.80
C LEU A 39 13.09 4.61 -14.55
N SER A 40 13.57 5.40 -13.57
CA SER A 40 12.81 5.67 -12.36
C SER A 40 11.40 6.19 -12.69
N LYS A 41 10.46 5.92 -11.78
CA LYS A 41 9.04 6.30 -11.92
C LYS A 41 8.24 5.58 -13.00
N THR A 42 8.80 4.54 -13.63
CA THR A 42 8.09 3.61 -14.51
C THR A 42 7.49 2.39 -13.78
N GLY A 43 7.50 2.38 -12.44
CA GLY A 43 6.95 1.27 -11.66
C GLY A 43 7.96 0.21 -11.24
N THR A 44 9.27 0.47 -11.38
CA THR A 44 10.38 -0.40 -10.98
C THR A 44 10.12 -1.13 -9.65
N THR A 45 9.81 -0.38 -8.59
CA THR A 45 9.55 -0.92 -7.24
C THR A 45 8.41 -1.94 -7.18
N SER A 46 7.30 -1.66 -7.85
CA SER A 46 6.16 -2.59 -7.92
C SER A 46 6.54 -3.90 -8.61
N ILE A 47 7.40 -3.82 -9.62
CA ILE A 47 7.85 -4.98 -10.39
C ILE A 47 8.80 -5.84 -9.55
N GLY A 48 9.73 -5.23 -8.81
CA GLY A 48 10.56 -6.01 -7.91
C GLY A 48 9.79 -6.58 -6.71
N ASP A 49 8.74 -5.92 -6.23
CA ASP A 49 7.83 -6.52 -5.25
C ASP A 49 7.15 -7.77 -5.82
N ALA A 50 6.70 -7.70 -7.07
CA ALA A 50 6.11 -8.84 -7.76
C ALA A 50 7.12 -9.99 -7.94
N LEU A 51 8.37 -9.68 -8.31
CA LEU A 51 9.45 -10.67 -8.37
C LEU A 51 9.74 -11.29 -6.99
N ALA A 52 9.74 -10.49 -5.92
CA ALA A 52 9.91 -11.00 -4.57
C ALA A 52 8.77 -11.96 -4.16
N LEU A 53 7.53 -11.67 -4.55
CA LEU A 53 6.38 -12.58 -4.36
C LEU A 53 6.54 -13.89 -5.14
N LEU A 54 7.19 -13.88 -6.30
CA LEU A 54 7.53 -15.09 -7.06
C LEU A 54 8.71 -15.89 -6.45
N GLY A 55 9.30 -15.38 -5.36
CA GLY A 55 10.40 -15.99 -4.64
C GLY A 55 11.79 -15.63 -5.18
N TYR A 56 11.90 -14.58 -6.00
CA TYR A 56 13.20 -14.02 -6.37
C TYR A 56 13.82 -13.27 -5.20
N LYS A 57 15.12 -13.45 -4.98
CA LYS A 57 15.87 -12.61 -4.05
C LYS A 57 16.16 -11.26 -4.70
N ARG A 58 15.36 -10.25 -4.34
CA ARG A 58 15.37 -8.92 -4.94
C ARG A 58 16.37 -7.97 -4.29
N LEU A 59 17.14 -7.27 -5.12
CA LEU A 59 17.90 -6.07 -4.79
C LEU A 59 17.10 -4.82 -5.20
N GLY A 60 16.21 -4.36 -4.32
CA GLY A 60 15.41 -3.15 -4.53
C GLY A 60 16.15 -1.84 -4.23
N TRP A 61 15.51 -0.71 -4.53
CA TRP A 61 16.03 0.60 -4.14
C TRP A 61 16.07 0.74 -2.61
N LYS A 62 17.26 0.94 -2.05
CA LYS A 62 17.47 1.33 -0.65
C LYS A 62 18.38 2.53 -0.63
N ASP A 63 17.79 3.67 -0.28
CA ASP A 63 18.33 5.01 -0.41
C ASP A 63 19.86 5.08 -0.48
N ILE A 64 20.58 4.91 0.63
CA ILE A 64 22.02 5.21 0.64
C ILE A 64 22.88 4.16 -0.08
N ARG A 65 22.57 2.85 0.03
CA ARG A 65 23.29 1.80 -0.74
C ARG A 65 23.07 1.99 -2.24
N SER A 66 21.83 2.23 -2.66
CA SER A 66 21.52 2.41 -4.08
C SER A 66 22.21 3.66 -4.64
N ARG A 67 22.27 4.76 -3.87
CA ARG A 67 23.08 5.92 -4.25
C ARG A 67 24.56 5.56 -4.41
N HIS A 68 25.14 4.79 -3.48
CA HIS A 68 26.52 4.32 -3.61
C HIS A 68 26.77 3.52 -4.90
N LEU A 69 25.87 2.60 -5.27
CA LEU A 69 25.97 1.86 -6.54
C LEU A 69 25.88 2.78 -7.75
N VAL A 70 25.07 3.83 -7.69
CA VAL A 70 25.00 4.84 -8.75
C VAL A 70 26.29 5.66 -8.81
N HIS A 71 26.87 6.02 -7.67
CA HIS A 71 28.12 6.78 -7.60
C HIS A 71 29.32 5.99 -8.13
N THR A 72 29.42 4.70 -7.78
CA THR A 72 30.47 3.81 -8.33
C THR A 72 30.32 3.64 -9.83
N TRP A 73 29.09 3.42 -10.32
CA TRP A 73 28.80 3.38 -11.76
C TRP A 73 29.18 4.69 -12.46
N ALA A 74 28.77 5.85 -11.92
CA ALA A 74 29.06 7.15 -12.50
C ALA A 74 30.57 7.46 -12.55
N ASN A 75 31.34 6.87 -11.61
CA ASN A 75 32.80 6.94 -11.57
C ASN A 75 33.49 5.86 -12.44
N GLY A 76 32.73 5.05 -13.20
CA GLY A 76 33.25 4.00 -14.08
C GLY A 76 33.68 2.72 -13.36
N ASP A 77 33.37 2.57 -12.07
CA ASP A 77 33.60 1.34 -11.32
C ASP A 77 32.36 0.44 -11.40
N TYR A 78 32.39 -0.50 -12.34
CA TYR A 78 31.33 -1.49 -12.51
C TYR A 78 31.50 -2.72 -11.62
N GLY A 79 32.66 -2.86 -10.95
CA GLY A 79 32.98 -4.02 -10.11
C GLY A 79 32.01 -4.15 -8.95
N ALA A 80 31.69 -3.04 -8.28
CA ALA A 80 30.73 -2.99 -7.19
C ALA A 80 29.34 -3.51 -7.62
N LEU A 81 28.88 -3.13 -8.82
CA LEU A 81 27.59 -3.59 -9.33
C LEU A 81 27.62 -5.09 -9.67
N VAL A 82 28.67 -5.54 -10.35
CA VAL A 82 28.86 -6.95 -10.72
C VAL A 82 28.92 -7.83 -9.47
N ASP A 83 29.61 -7.39 -8.42
CA ASP A 83 29.70 -8.15 -7.17
C ASP A 83 28.34 -8.30 -6.50
N GLN A 84 27.50 -7.25 -6.49
CA GLN A 84 26.13 -7.37 -5.99
C GLN A 84 25.33 -8.42 -6.76
N THR A 85 25.53 -8.56 -8.07
CA THR A 85 24.77 -9.54 -8.84
C THR A 85 25.00 -10.99 -8.41
N ARG A 86 26.09 -11.29 -7.69
CA ARG A 86 26.37 -12.63 -7.15
C ARG A 86 25.44 -13.06 -6.02
N PHE A 87 24.71 -12.13 -5.41
CA PHE A 87 23.93 -12.40 -4.19
C PHE A 87 22.42 -12.32 -4.39
N TYR A 88 21.96 -11.85 -5.55
CA TYR A 88 20.56 -11.56 -5.84
C TYR A 88 20.15 -12.13 -7.20
N ASP A 89 18.83 -12.35 -7.35
CA ASP A 89 18.20 -12.84 -8.56
C ASP A 89 17.54 -11.69 -9.35
N ALA A 90 16.98 -10.70 -8.66
CA ALA A 90 16.19 -9.63 -9.28
C ALA A 90 16.75 -8.25 -8.95
N PHE A 91 16.83 -7.36 -9.93
CA PHE A 91 17.46 -6.03 -9.83
C PHE A 91 16.53 -4.97 -10.42
N GLU A 92 16.38 -3.84 -9.74
CA GLU A 92 15.48 -2.77 -10.19
C GLU A 92 16.03 -1.38 -9.89
N ASP A 93 15.49 -0.40 -10.61
CA ASP A 93 15.84 1.03 -10.48
C ASP A 93 17.31 1.33 -10.83
N LEU A 94 17.77 2.55 -10.58
CA LEU A 94 19.13 2.95 -10.91
C LEU A 94 20.17 2.13 -10.11
N PRO A 95 21.33 1.77 -10.71
CA PRO A 95 21.84 2.17 -12.04
C PRO A 95 21.52 1.19 -13.18
N TRP A 96 20.75 0.13 -12.95
CA TRP A 96 20.57 -0.99 -13.91
C TRP A 96 20.09 -0.61 -15.32
N PRO A 97 19.27 0.44 -15.53
CA PRO A 97 18.93 0.93 -16.87
C PRO A 97 20.14 1.33 -17.73
N ARG A 98 21.31 1.60 -17.15
CA ARG A 98 22.53 1.93 -17.90
C ARG A 98 23.52 0.76 -18.00
N MET A 99 23.20 -0.39 -17.42
CA MET A 99 24.08 -1.56 -17.34
C MET A 99 23.49 -2.79 -18.06
N PHE A 100 22.37 -2.64 -18.76
CA PHE A 100 21.66 -3.79 -19.32
C PHE A 100 22.45 -4.54 -20.38
N ARG A 101 23.36 -3.87 -21.12
CA ARG A 101 24.20 -4.49 -22.15
C ARG A 101 25.25 -5.39 -21.50
N GLU A 102 25.98 -4.83 -20.53
CA GLU A 102 27.01 -5.49 -19.75
C GLU A 102 26.43 -6.67 -18.97
N MET A 103 25.23 -6.51 -18.38
CA MET A 103 24.56 -7.59 -17.66
C MET A 103 24.06 -8.69 -18.61
N ALA A 104 23.59 -8.34 -19.82
CA ALA A 104 23.13 -9.32 -20.80
C ALA A 104 24.27 -10.19 -21.34
N GLU A 105 25.46 -9.60 -21.50
CA GLU A 105 26.69 -10.28 -21.88
C GLU A 105 27.23 -11.15 -20.73
N LEU A 106 27.29 -10.60 -19.52
CA LEU A 106 27.82 -11.29 -18.35
C LEU A 106 26.94 -12.48 -17.93
N TYR A 107 25.63 -12.37 -18.11
CA TYR A 107 24.66 -13.40 -17.75
C TYR A 107 23.82 -13.79 -18.97
N PRO A 108 24.25 -14.72 -19.83
CA PRO A 108 23.53 -15.12 -21.04
C PRO A 108 22.12 -15.70 -20.79
N ASP A 109 21.84 -16.17 -19.58
CA ASP A 109 20.54 -16.69 -19.15
C ASP A 109 19.65 -15.63 -18.51
N SER A 110 20.14 -14.41 -18.30
CA SER A 110 19.36 -13.33 -17.68
C SER A 110 18.19 -12.86 -18.54
N ARG A 111 17.23 -12.22 -17.89
CA ARG A 111 15.97 -11.73 -18.42
C ARG A 111 15.82 -10.25 -18.10
N PHE A 112 15.17 -9.51 -18.98
CA PHE A 112 15.10 -8.06 -18.94
C PHE A 112 13.65 -7.58 -19.10
N ILE A 113 13.27 -6.64 -18.23
CA ILE A 113 11.94 -6.02 -18.24
C ILE A 113 12.11 -4.53 -18.46
N LEU A 114 11.69 -4.02 -19.61
CA LEU A 114 11.56 -2.59 -19.83
C LEU A 114 10.22 -2.12 -19.27
N SER A 115 10.25 -1.50 -18.09
CA SER A 115 9.06 -0.93 -17.46
C SER A 115 8.73 0.43 -18.03
N LEU A 116 7.45 0.64 -18.35
CA LEU A 116 6.91 1.82 -19.03
C LEU A 116 5.66 2.34 -18.31
N ARG A 117 5.26 3.55 -18.67
CA ARG A 117 3.94 4.13 -18.37
C ARG A 117 3.07 4.10 -19.61
N ARG A 118 1.75 4.31 -19.44
CA ARG A 118 0.79 4.42 -20.55
C ARG A 118 1.18 5.48 -21.57
N ASP A 119 1.84 6.55 -21.13
CA ASP A 119 2.43 7.56 -22.00
C ASP A 119 3.59 8.30 -21.29
N GLU A 120 4.42 8.96 -22.09
CA GLU A 120 5.59 9.71 -21.66
C GLU A 120 5.28 10.97 -20.83
N GLN A 121 4.09 11.56 -20.98
CA GLN A 121 3.69 12.76 -20.23
C GLN A 121 3.31 12.38 -18.80
N VAL A 122 2.64 11.24 -18.63
CA VAL A 122 2.37 10.63 -17.32
C VAL A 122 3.67 10.28 -16.61
N TRP A 123 4.65 9.74 -17.35
CA TRP A 123 5.99 9.50 -16.80
C TRP A 123 6.67 10.82 -16.38
N LEU A 124 6.68 11.84 -17.24
CA LEU A 124 7.29 13.13 -16.96
C LEU A 124 6.69 13.80 -15.72
N GLU A 125 5.37 13.76 -15.56
CA GLU A 125 4.69 14.32 -14.38
C GLU A 125 5.03 13.54 -13.10
N SER A 126 5.28 12.22 -13.21
CA SER A 126 5.78 11.41 -12.10
C SER A 126 7.23 11.75 -11.75
N MET A 127 8.06 12.03 -12.75
CA MET A 127 9.44 12.46 -12.59
C MET A 127 9.53 13.86 -11.96
N ARG A 128 8.68 14.81 -12.39
CA ARG A 128 8.61 16.17 -11.80
C ARG A 128 8.41 16.09 -10.29
N ARG A 129 7.44 15.29 -9.85
CA ARG A 129 7.16 15.07 -8.41
C ARG A 129 8.29 14.34 -7.67
N HIS A 130 9.04 13.48 -8.36
CA HIS A 130 10.12 12.71 -7.75
C HIS A 130 11.38 13.54 -7.55
N VAL A 131 11.83 14.22 -8.61
CA VAL A 131 13.04 15.05 -8.62
C VAL A 131 12.82 16.37 -7.89
N GLY A 132 11.59 16.90 -7.86
CA GLY A 132 11.23 18.09 -7.07
C GLY A 132 11.42 17.95 -5.56
N ARG A 133 11.74 16.74 -5.06
CA ARG A 133 12.08 16.49 -3.65
C ARG A 133 13.55 16.83 -3.30
N GLY A 134 14.39 17.05 -4.30
CA GLY A 134 15.79 17.40 -4.12
C GLY A 134 16.64 17.05 -5.34
N ALA A 135 17.54 17.95 -5.72
CA ALA A 135 18.47 17.72 -6.80
C ALA A 135 19.55 16.71 -6.37
N TRP A 136 19.86 15.74 -7.24
CA TRP A 136 20.90 14.74 -7.02
C TRP A 136 21.78 14.65 -8.26
N GLN A 137 23.09 14.88 -8.09
CA GLN A 137 24.07 15.00 -9.18
C GLN A 137 23.98 13.88 -10.25
N PRO A 138 23.88 12.59 -9.87
CA PRO A 138 23.78 11.50 -10.85
C PRO A 138 22.56 11.56 -11.77
N TYR A 139 21.49 12.28 -11.43
CA TYR A 139 20.34 12.43 -12.32
C TYR A 139 20.74 12.98 -13.70
N ALA A 140 21.75 13.84 -13.77
CA ALA A 140 22.27 14.32 -15.05
C ALA A 140 22.75 13.17 -15.96
N CYS A 141 23.35 12.11 -15.39
CA CYS A 141 23.84 10.95 -16.14
C CYS A 141 22.71 10.07 -16.71
N PHE A 142 21.53 10.06 -16.07
CA PHE A 142 20.40 9.25 -16.53
C PHE A 142 19.41 10.04 -17.38
N TYR A 143 19.14 11.29 -16.98
CA TYR A 143 18.05 12.12 -17.50
C TYR A 143 18.52 13.35 -18.29
N GLY A 144 19.83 13.60 -18.33
CA GLY A 144 20.41 14.79 -18.98
C GLY A 144 20.28 16.09 -18.18
N ALA A 145 19.55 16.07 -17.06
CA ALA A 145 19.40 17.19 -16.14
C ALA A 145 19.23 16.71 -14.69
N MET A 146 19.62 17.56 -13.73
CA MET A 146 19.42 17.31 -12.30
C MET A 146 18.00 17.66 -11.81
N GLU A 147 17.29 18.47 -12.58
CA GLU A 147 15.95 18.98 -12.30
C GLU A 147 15.07 18.75 -13.52
N VAL A 148 13.76 18.57 -13.30
CA VAL A 148 12.79 18.38 -14.39
C VAL A 148 12.22 19.72 -14.85
N GLU A 149 11.95 20.62 -13.91
CA GLU A 149 11.40 21.94 -14.20
C GLU A 149 12.38 22.74 -15.08
N GLY A 150 11.89 23.25 -16.21
CA GLY A 150 12.71 23.97 -17.19
C GLY A 150 13.63 23.10 -18.04
N ASN A 151 13.64 21.78 -17.85
CA ASN A 151 14.45 20.80 -18.59
C ASN A 151 13.60 19.67 -19.19
N GLU A 152 12.29 19.87 -19.33
CA GLU A 152 11.32 18.83 -19.70
C GLU A 152 11.67 18.15 -21.03
N ALA A 153 12.08 18.94 -22.03
CA ALA A 153 12.47 18.43 -23.34
C ALA A 153 13.71 17.52 -23.26
N THR A 154 14.69 17.88 -22.43
CA THR A 154 15.90 17.09 -22.19
C THR A 154 15.56 15.77 -21.49
N VAL A 155 14.73 15.84 -20.43
CA VAL A 155 14.32 14.67 -19.65
C VAL A 155 13.47 13.70 -20.49
N LEU A 156 12.54 14.22 -21.31
CA LEU A 156 11.77 13.41 -22.27
C LEU A 156 12.66 12.77 -23.34
N SER A 157 13.64 13.52 -23.86
CA SER A 157 14.61 13.00 -24.82
C SER A 157 15.40 11.84 -24.22
N ALA A 158 15.84 11.96 -22.97
CA ALA A 158 16.53 10.87 -22.27
C ALA A 158 15.66 9.61 -22.12
N TYR A 159 14.36 9.76 -21.82
CA TYR A 159 13.42 8.64 -21.77
C TYR A 159 13.21 7.95 -23.11
N ARG A 160 13.00 8.75 -24.17
CA ARG A 160 12.82 8.24 -25.53
C ARG A 160 14.08 7.54 -26.05
N ASN A 161 15.24 8.13 -25.81
CA ASN A 161 16.53 7.55 -26.21
C ASN A 161 16.76 6.24 -25.48
N HIS A 162 16.58 6.20 -24.16
CA HIS A 162 16.74 4.97 -23.37
C HIS A 162 15.81 3.85 -23.84
N THR A 163 14.52 4.14 -24.03
CA THR A 163 13.56 3.13 -24.50
C THR A 163 13.87 2.65 -25.91
N THR A 164 14.35 3.52 -26.80
CA THR A 164 14.81 3.15 -28.14
C THR A 164 16.07 2.28 -28.08
N ASP A 165 17.08 2.69 -27.32
CA ASP A 165 18.34 1.95 -27.16
C ASP A 165 18.13 0.53 -26.63
N VAL A 166 17.23 0.37 -25.66
CA VAL A 166 16.86 -0.94 -25.10
C VAL A 166 16.18 -1.81 -26.16
N ARG A 167 15.18 -1.27 -26.87
CA ARG A 167 14.46 -1.99 -27.93
C ARG A 167 15.39 -2.43 -29.05
N GLU A 168 16.29 -1.54 -29.49
CA GLU A 168 17.28 -1.86 -30.51
C GLU A 168 18.24 -2.96 -30.07
N PHE A 169 18.69 -2.93 -28.83
CA PHE A 169 19.62 -3.95 -28.31
C PHE A 169 18.99 -5.34 -28.15
N PHE A 170 17.70 -5.41 -27.81
CA PHE A 170 16.97 -6.67 -27.62
C PHE A 170 16.17 -7.11 -28.86
N ALA A 171 16.25 -6.39 -29.98
CA ALA A 171 15.50 -6.69 -31.21
C ALA A 171 15.73 -8.12 -31.74
N ASP A 172 16.91 -8.68 -31.48
CA ASP A 172 17.33 -10.04 -31.86
C ASP A 172 17.36 -11.03 -30.67
N LYS A 173 16.85 -10.64 -29.49
CA LYS A 173 16.90 -11.40 -28.22
C LYS A 173 15.55 -11.39 -27.48
N LEU A 174 14.45 -11.49 -28.23
CA LEU A 174 13.09 -11.34 -27.71
C LEU A 174 12.73 -12.38 -26.64
N GLU A 175 13.38 -13.53 -26.63
CA GLU A 175 13.19 -14.58 -25.62
C GLU A 175 13.71 -14.21 -24.21
N ARG A 176 14.52 -13.15 -24.13
CA ARG A 176 15.08 -12.62 -22.89
C ARG A 176 14.50 -11.27 -22.49
N TYR A 177 13.53 -10.75 -23.23
CA TYR A 177 13.06 -9.38 -23.12
C TYR A 177 11.54 -9.29 -23.07
N ALA A 178 11.02 -8.44 -22.17
CA ALA A 178 9.61 -8.08 -22.13
C ALA A 178 9.44 -6.57 -21.87
N GLU A 179 8.43 -5.98 -22.50
CA GLU A 179 7.96 -4.63 -22.17
C GLU A 179 6.74 -4.74 -21.25
N MET A 180 6.67 -3.88 -20.25
CA MET A 180 5.58 -3.91 -19.28
C MET A 180 5.13 -2.51 -18.92
N ASN A 181 3.86 -2.20 -19.20
CA ASN A 181 3.25 -0.95 -18.81
C ASN A 181 2.64 -1.09 -17.42
N ILE A 182 3.25 -0.44 -16.43
CA ILE A 182 2.81 -0.59 -15.04
C ILE A 182 1.36 -0.14 -14.80
N ASP A 183 0.83 0.72 -15.66
CA ASP A 183 -0.53 1.24 -15.53
C ASP A 183 -1.61 0.18 -15.89
N ASP A 184 -1.23 -0.96 -16.46
CA ASP A 184 -2.14 -2.06 -16.86
C ASP A 184 -2.64 -2.93 -15.69
N GLY A 185 -2.16 -2.68 -14.47
CA GLY A 185 -2.62 -3.34 -13.25
C GLY A 185 -2.32 -4.84 -13.23
N ASP A 186 -3.32 -5.67 -12.97
CA ASP A 186 -3.16 -7.12 -12.77
C ASP A 186 -2.72 -7.87 -14.04
N GLN A 187 -2.92 -7.28 -15.23
CA GLN A 187 -2.43 -7.83 -16.50
C GLN A 187 -0.89 -7.96 -16.53
N ASN A 188 -0.19 -7.16 -15.72
CA ASN A 188 1.26 -7.23 -15.60
C ASN A 188 1.77 -8.59 -15.09
N TRP A 189 0.93 -9.37 -14.41
CA TRP A 189 1.31 -10.73 -14.00
C TRP A 189 1.53 -11.68 -15.18
N GLU A 190 0.75 -11.53 -16.26
CA GLU A 190 0.88 -12.37 -17.46
C GLU A 190 2.23 -12.11 -18.13
N ILE A 191 2.59 -10.83 -18.30
CA ILE A 191 3.87 -10.41 -18.87
C ILE A 191 5.03 -10.87 -17.97
N LEU A 192 4.93 -10.62 -16.65
CA LEU A 192 5.97 -11.02 -15.71
C LEU A 192 6.20 -12.52 -15.70
N CYS A 193 5.15 -13.34 -15.71
CA CYS A 193 5.26 -14.80 -15.76
C CYS A 193 5.68 -15.35 -17.13
N SER A 194 5.59 -14.55 -18.20
CA SER A 194 6.12 -14.95 -19.51
C SER A 194 7.65 -14.91 -19.56
N ILE A 195 8.27 -14.04 -18.75
CA ILE A 195 9.71 -13.77 -18.80
C ILE A 195 10.46 -14.21 -17.54
N ALA A 196 9.81 -14.21 -16.38
CA ALA A 196 10.36 -14.68 -15.11
C ALA A 196 9.81 -16.07 -14.74
N GLU A 197 10.58 -16.85 -13.99
CA GLU A 197 10.17 -18.15 -13.49
C GLU A 197 9.07 -18.01 -12.44
N CYS A 198 7.85 -18.38 -12.81
CA CYS A 198 6.74 -18.45 -11.87
C CYS A 198 6.68 -19.82 -11.18
N PRO A 199 6.49 -19.87 -9.84
CA PRO A 199 6.33 -21.13 -9.12
C PRO A 199 5.24 -22.00 -9.78
N GLN A 200 5.59 -23.25 -10.09
CA GLN A 200 4.68 -24.23 -10.73
C GLN A 200 4.16 -23.82 -12.14
N GLY A 201 4.76 -22.82 -12.77
CA GLY A 201 4.39 -22.34 -14.11
C GLY A 201 3.02 -21.66 -14.17
N ARG A 202 2.54 -21.09 -13.06
CA ARG A 202 1.19 -20.51 -12.97
C ARG A 202 1.22 -19.07 -12.46
N ILE A 203 0.29 -18.28 -12.97
CA ILE A 203 0.12 -16.87 -12.63
C ILE A 203 -0.47 -16.74 -11.22
N PRO A 204 0.11 -15.89 -10.35
CA PRO A 204 -0.44 -15.63 -9.01
C PRO A 204 -1.86 -15.05 -9.04
N ALA A 205 -2.73 -15.52 -8.15
CA ALA A 205 -4.09 -15.00 -7.98
C ALA A 205 -4.18 -13.79 -7.04
N VAL A 206 -3.09 -13.03 -6.87
CA VAL A 206 -3.02 -11.83 -6.03
C VAL A 206 -2.96 -10.57 -6.90
N PRO A 207 -3.46 -9.41 -6.45
CA PRO A 207 -3.32 -8.16 -7.21
C PRO A 207 -1.85 -7.82 -7.47
N PHE A 208 -1.56 -7.20 -8.61
CA PHE A 208 -0.20 -6.75 -8.92
C PHE A 208 0.22 -5.64 -7.94
N PRO A 209 1.42 -5.69 -7.33
CA PRO A 209 1.84 -4.73 -6.32
C PRO A 209 1.75 -3.27 -6.79
N LYS A 210 1.21 -2.39 -5.94
CA LYS A 210 1.19 -0.93 -6.13
C LYS A 210 1.96 -0.28 -5.00
N SER A 211 3.29 -0.22 -5.14
CA SER A 211 4.17 0.19 -4.06
C SER A 211 4.80 1.54 -4.36
N ASN A 212 4.43 2.56 -3.58
CA ASN A 212 5.22 3.78 -3.37
C ASN A 212 4.80 4.53 -2.09
N THR A 213 4.48 3.79 -1.04
CA THR A 213 4.15 4.37 0.28
C THR A 213 5.32 4.11 1.20
N ALA A 214 5.96 5.19 1.67
CA ALA A 214 7.07 5.12 2.61
C ALA A 214 6.61 4.38 3.87
N THR A 215 7.20 3.22 4.13
CA THR A 215 6.96 2.46 5.36
C THR A 215 7.86 3.06 6.44
N HIS A 216 7.26 3.71 7.45
CA HIS A 216 8.00 4.21 8.60
C HIS A 216 8.25 3.09 9.62
N TRP A 217 9.49 3.00 10.12
CA TRP A 217 9.93 2.05 11.14
C TRP A 217 9.91 2.72 12.53
N ASN A 218 9.42 2.05 13.59
CA ASN A 218 9.57 2.48 15.01
C ASN A 218 9.68 1.26 15.96
N HIS A 219 10.39 1.21 17.10
CA HIS A 219 11.48 1.96 17.75
C HIS A 219 11.94 1.13 18.98
N ASN A 220 13.23 1.19 19.33
CA ASN A 220 13.81 0.79 20.63
C ASN A 220 15.05 1.68 20.84
N VAL A 221 15.17 2.41 21.94
CA VAL A 221 16.17 3.50 22.12
C VAL A 221 17.61 3.09 21.77
N LEU A 222 18.02 1.86 22.10
CA LEU A 222 19.34 1.34 21.74
C LEU A 222 19.47 1.01 20.25
N VAL A 223 18.40 0.49 19.65
CA VAL A 223 18.31 0.16 18.22
C VAL A 223 18.15 1.43 17.40
N ASP A 224 17.48 2.47 17.91
CA ASP A 224 17.36 3.79 17.28
C ASP A 224 18.68 4.55 17.36
N LEU A 225 19.42 4.45 18.47
CA LEU A 225 20.78 4.98 18.56
C LEU A 225 21.71 4.25 17.59
N LEU A 226 21.64 2.91 17.52
CA LEU A 226 22.44 2.12 16.59
C LEU A 226 22.05 2.38 15.12
N HIS A 227 20.74 2.48 14.81
CA HIS A 227 20.25 2.82 13.48
C HIS A 227 20.57 4.25 13.11
N TRP A 228 20.49 5.19 14.05
CA TRP A 228 20.89 6.58 13.84
C TRP A 228 22.40 6.65 13.60
N MET A 229 23.22 6.00 14.42
CA MET A 229 24.67 5.94 14.22
C MET A 229 25.02 5.28 12.89
N TRP A 230 24.35 4.17 12.55
CA TRP A 230 24.53 3.46 11.28
C TRP A 230 24.12 4.31 10.09
N SER A 231 22.91 4.90 10.13
CA SER A 231 22.40 5.80 9.08
C SER A 231 23.29 7.03 8.93
N TRP A 232 23.70 7.65 10.04
CA TRP A 232 24.64 8.78 10.03
C TRP A 232 25.99 8.39 9.43
N THR A 233 26.54 7.23 9.79
CA THR A 233 27.83 6.74 9.26
C THR A 233 27.73 6.48 7.76
N ILE A 234 26.68 5.79 7.33
CA ILE A 234 26.45 5.46 5.92
C ILE A 234 26.19 6.74 5.10
N THR A 235 25.40 7.69 5.60
CA THR A 235 25.19 8.99 4.95
C THR A 235 26.50 9.75 4.81
N ARG A 236 27.36 9.78 5.84
CA ARG A 236 28.66 10.46 5.75
C ARG A 236 29.60 9.79 4.75
N LEU A 237 29.61 8.46 4.70
CA LEU A 237 30.37 7.72 3.70
C LEU A 237 29.88 8.00 2.28
N GLU A 238 28.57 8.12 2.07
CA GLU A 238 28.00 8.49 0.77
C GLU A 238 28.35 9.92 0.37
N GLU A 239 28.20 10.89 1.28
CA GLU A 239 28.62 12.28 1.07
C GLU A 239 30.10 12.38 0.71
N TRP A 240 30.97 11.65 1.40
CA TRP A 240 32.41 11.63 1.10
C TRP A 240 32.72 10.92 -0.21
N SER A 241 31.99 9.86 -0.55
CA SER A 241 32.12 9.17 -1.83
C SER A 241 31.72 10.10 -2.98
N ALA A 242 30.57 10.76 -2.87
CA ALA A 242 30.12 11.73 -3.84
C ALA A 242 31.11 12.91 -3.99
N ALA A 243 31.60 13.47 -2.88
CA ALA A 243 32.61 14.52 -2.93
C ALA A 243 33.90 14.05 -3.60
N SER A 244 34.39 12.86 -3.25
CA SER A 244 35.63 12.31 -3.82
C SER A 244 35.49 12.00 -5.32
N TYR A 245 34.34 11.49 -5.77
CA TYR A 245 34.11 11.17 -7.18
C TYR A 245 33.84 12.39 -8.07
N TYR A 246 33.18 13.42 -7.55
CA TYR A 246 32.79 14.58 -8.37
C TYR A 246 33.69 15.82 -8.18
N GLN A 247 34.62 15.81 -7.24
CA GLN A 247 35.52 16.94 -6.95
C GLN A 247 37.01 16.55 -7.02
N ASP A 248 37.37 15.61 -7.90
CA ASP A 248 38.76 15.16 -8.13
C ASP A 248 39.48 14.68 -6.85
N GLY A 249 38.81 13.82 -6.08
CA GLY A 249 39.37 13.18 -4.89
C GLY A 249 40.56 12.27 -5.19
N TRP A 250 41.37 12.00 -4.16
CA TRP A 250 42.60 11.20 -4.32
C TRP A 250 42.28 9.72 -4.53
N GLN A 251 43.09 9.00 -5.32
CA GLN A 251 42.88 7.56 -5.50
C GLN A 251 42.95 6.77 -4.18
N SER A 252 43.78 7.22 -3.24
CA SER A 252 43.88 6.63 -1.90
C SER A 252 42.62 6.83 -1.05
N THR A 253 41.90 7.96 -1.21
CA THR A 253 40.63 8.18 -0.52
C THR A 253 39.54 7.30 -1.12
N ASN A 254 39.50 7.15 -2.45
CA ASN A 254 38.58 6.24 -3.12
C ASN A 254 38.80 4.77 -2.70
N ALA A 255 40.06 4.34 -2.57
CA ALA A 255 40.38 2.99 -2.10
C ALA A 255 39.93 2.74 -0.65
N LEU A 256 40.10 3.73 0.24
CA LEU A 256 39.64 3.65 1.63
C LEU A 256 38.12 3.60 1.71
N LEU A 257 37.43 4.46 0.97
CA LEU A 257 35.96 4.49 0.93
C LEU A 257 35.40 3.18 0.37
N SER A 258 36.00 2.65 -0.70
CA SER A 258 35.64 1.33 -1.25
C SER A 258 35.76 0.22 -0.19
N ALA A 259 36.84 0.20 0.59
CA ALA A 259 37.01 -0.77 1.68
C ALA A 259 35.92 -0.62 2.77
N CYS A 260 35.52 0.61 3.13
CA CYS A 260 34.41 0.85 4.05
C CYS A 260 33.08 0.33 3.49
N TRP A 261 32.80 0.58 2.21
CA TRP A 261 31.62 0.08 1.52
C TRP A 261 31.57 -1.43 1.44
N SER A 262 32.71 -2.10 1.19
CA SER A 262 32.77 -3.57 1.20
C SER A 262 32.35 -4.17 2.55
N VAL A 263 32.66 -3.50 3.67
CA VAL A 263 32.22 -3.96 5.00
C VAL A 263 30.71 -3.78 5.16
N ILE A 264 30.15 -2.66 4.69
CA ILE A 264 28.70 -2.41 4.72
C ILE A 264 27.97 -3.44 3.87
N ASP A 265 28.48 -3.73 2.67
CA ASP A 265 27.89 -4.71 1.75
C ASP A 265 27.80 -6.10 2.37
N VAL A 266 28.85 -6.56 3.07
CA VAL A 266 28.83 -7.86 3.78
C VAL A 266 27.72 -7.91 4.82
N VAL A 267 27.54 -6.84 5.59
CA VAL A 267 26.48 -6.78 6.61
C VAL A 267 25.10 -6.76 5.95
N GLU A 268 24.90 -5.96 4.91
CA GLU A 268 23.63 -5.89 4.19
C GLU A 268 23.27 -7.22 3.51
N GLN A 269 24.25 -7.89 2.89
CA GLN A 269 24.09 -9.21 2.29
C GLN A 269 23.70 -10.24 3.34
N ALA A 270 24.34 -10.24 4.51
CA ALA A 270 24.01 -11.13 5.61
C ALA A 270 22.57 -10.90 6.11
N CYS A 271 22.17 -9.64 6.31
CA CYS A 271 20.81 -9.28 6.70
C CYS A 271 19.78 -9.67 5.64
N SER A 272 20.05 -9.42 4.36
CA SER A 272 19.17 -9.80 3.24
C SER A 272 19.00 -11.33 3.17
N GLU A 273 20.09 -12.06 3.34
CA GLU A 273 20.09 -13.53 3.33
C GLU A 273 19.28 -14.11 4.49
N LEU A 274 19.44 -13.56 5.71
CA LEU A 274 18.62 -13.93 6.86
C LEU A 274 17.14 -13.66 6.61
N TYR A 275 16.81 -12.46 6.10
CA TYR A 275 15.45 -12.10 5.76
C TYR A 275 14.84 -13.06 4.73
N PHE A 276 15.56 -13.35 3.64
CA PHE A 276 15.10 -14.25 2.60
C PHE A 276 14.85 -15.67 3.13
N LYS A 277 15.77 -16.20 3.94
CA LYS A 277 15.64 -17.54 4.55
C LYS A 277 14.50 -17.65 5.56
N LEU A 278 14.29 -16.61 6.37
CA LEU A 278 13.30 -16.62 7.45
C LEU A 278 11.90 -16.27 6.96
N VAL A 279 11.78 -15.36 6.00
CA VAL A 279 10.49 -14.78 5.60
C VAL A 279 10.03 -15.33 4.26
N VAL A 280 10.87 -15.28 3.23
CA VAL A 280 10.45 -15.60 1.86
C VAL A 280 10.40 -17.10 1.61
N ARG A 281 11.40 -17.86 2.09
CA ARG A 281 11.47 -19.31 1.86
C ARG A 281 10.45 -20.12 2.67
N GLN A 282 9.90 -19.55 3.75
CA GLN A 282 8.90 -20.21 4.60
C GLN A 282 7.45 -19.96 4.15
N GLN A 283 7.21 -19.07 3.17
CA GLN A 283 5.88 -18.81 2.62
C GLN A 283 5.39 -20.00 1.78
N ALA A 284 4.14 -20.42 1.98
CA ALA A 284 3.50 -21.44 1.17
C ALA A 284 3.38 -20.99 -0.31
N PRO A 285 3.48 -21.89 -1.29
CA PRO A 285 3.35 -21.53 -2.71
C PRO A 285 1.98 -20.90 -2.98
N LEU A 286 1.98 -19.79 -3.74
CA LEU A 286 0.79 -19.05 -4.15
C LEU A 286 -0.22 -19.99 -4.83
N GLU A 287 -1.45 -20.07 -4.31
CA GLU A 287 -2.51 -20.90 -4.89
C GLU A 287 -2.87 -20.40 -6.31
N SER A 288 -3.10 -21.35 -7.22
CA SER A 288 -3.26 -21.08 -8.65
C SER A 288 -4.70 -21.30 -9.14
N LEU A 289 -5.15 -20.46 -10.07
CA LEU A 289 -6.48 -20.56 -10.69
C LEU A 289 -6.53 -21.73 -11.68
N ALA A 290 -7.29 -22.78 -11.35
CA ALA A 290 -7.63 -23.85 -12.28
C ALA A 290 -8.94 -23.51 -13.02
N ILE A 291 -8.85 -23.19 -14.31
CA ILE A 291 -10.01 -23.06 -15.19
C ILE A 291 -10.54 -24.48 -15.47
N ARG A 292 -11.70 -24.85 -14.91
CA ARG A 292 -12.43 -26.06 -15.31
C ARG A 292 -13.76 -25.68 -15.96
N ASN A 293 -13.94 -26.12 -17.20
CA ASN A 293 -15.20 -26.13 -17.94
C ASN A 293 -16.20 -27.10 -17.26
N ILE A 294 -17.36 -26.62 -16.82
CA ILE A 294 -18.51 -27.43 -16.38
C ILE A 294 -19.82 -26.79 -16.92
N PRO A 295 -20.83 -27.58 -17.34
CA PRO A 295 -21.94 -27.12 -18.16
C PRO A 295 -22.98 -26.28 -17.40
N ILE A 296 -23.70 -25.50 -18.20
CA ILE A 296 -24.82 -24.62 -17.86
C ILE A 296 -26.03 -25.46 -17.45
N GLU A 297 -26.48 -25.39 -16.20
CA GLU A 297 -27.92 -25.36 -15.85
C GLU A 297 -28.18 -25.06 -14.35
N ARG A 298 -28.86 -23.92 -14.15
CA ARG A 298 -29.78 -23.54 -13.05
C ARG A 298 -29.25 -23.23 -11.63
N LEU A 299 -29.37 -21.92 -11.36
CA LEU A 299 -29.88 -21.28 -10.13
C LEU A 299 -28.99 -21.34 -8.88
N ASP A 300 -28.00 -20.43 -8.81
CA ASP A 300 -27.46 -19.82 -7.57
C ASP A 300 -26.66 -18.52 -7.88
N ASN A 301 -27.11 -17.72 -8.85
CA ASN A 301 -26.43 -16.50 -9.26
C ASN A 301 -26.87 -15.28 -8.44
N VAL A 302 -26.34 -15.13 -7.22
CA VAL A 302 -26.04 -13.83 -6.61
C VAL A 302 -24.73 -13.97 -5.82
N VAL A 303 -23.82 -13.00 -5.99
CA VAL A 303 -22.49 -12.86 -5.37
C VAL A 303 -21.36 -13.67 -6.02
N LYS A 304 -20.71 -13.08 -7.03
CA LYS A 304 -19.26 -13.31 -7.20
C LYS A 304 -18.58 -12.75 -5.95
N MET A 305 -18.32 -13.63 -4.99
CA MET A 305 -17.49 -13.34 -3.82
C MET A 305 -16.17 -12.70 -4.26
N PRO A 306 -15.54 -11.81 -3.47
CA PRO A 306 -14.09 -11.67 -3.58
C PRO A 306 -13.49 -13.07 -3.47
N ALA A 307 -12.77 -13.48 -4.51
CA ALA A 307 -12.24 -14.81 -4.64
C ALA A 307 -11.21 -15.02 -3.52
N GLN A 308 -11.51 -16.00 -2.68
CA GLN A 308 -10.71 -16.57 -1.58
C GLN A 308 -11.08 -16.07 -0.18
N PRO A 309 -11.65 -16.93 0.70
CA PRO A 309 -11.54 -16.70 2.13
C PRO A 309 -10.05 -16.55 2.47
N SER A 310 -9.70 -15.58 3.32
CA SER A 310 -8.34 -15.58 3.88
C SER A 310 -8.11 -16.93 4.56
N ALA A 311 -6.97 -17.56 4.27
CA ALA A 311 -6.58 -18.77 4.97
C ALA A 311 -6.65 -18.48 6.49
N PRO A 312 -7.20 -19.40 7.30
CA PRO A 312 -7.22 -19.22 8.75
C PRO A 312 -5.82 -18.85 9.26
N PHE A 313 -5.73 -17.69 9.89
CA PHE A 313 -4.47 -17.13 10.38
C PHE A 313 -4.48 -17.20 11.91
N TYR A 314 -3.46 -17.84 12.48
CA TYR A 314 -3.23 -17.87 13.93
C TYR A 314 -2.09 -16.91 14.27
N GLY A 315 -2.43 -15.81 14.94
CA GLY A 315 -1.48 -14.80 15.41
C GLY A 315 -1.83 -14.36 16.81
N ASN A 316 -0.82 -14.25 17.67
CA ASN A 316 -0.98 -13.75 19.04
C ASN A 316 -0.33 -12.38 19.14
N TYR A 317 -1.09 -11.41 19.63
CA TYR A 317 -0.62 -10.03 19.84
C TYR A 317 -0.94 -9.63 21.27
N PRO A 318 0.02 -9.11 22.04
CA PRO A 318 -0.30 -8.53 23.33
C PRO A 318 -1.12 -7.25 23.11
N SER A 319 -2.05 -6.94 24.02
CA SER A 319 -3.05 -5.87 23.82
C SER A 319 -2.43 -4.49 23.57
N GLU A 320 -1.29 -4.19 24.19
CA GLU A 320 -0.51 -2.96 23.97
C GLU A 320 0.11 -2.85 22.56
N LYS A 321 0.09 -3.96 21.80
CA LYS A 321 0.52 -4.04 20.40
C LYS A 321 -0.65 -4.23 19.44
N LEU A 322 -1.89 -4.26 19.91
CA LEU A 322 -3.07 -4.38 19.08
C LEU A 322 -3.86 -3.07 19.11
N THR A 323 -3.88 -2.36 18.00
CA THR A 323 -4.82 -1.26 17.79
C THR A 323 -6.12 -1.83 17.24
N ILE A 324 -7.25 -1.40 17.81
CA ILE A 324 -8.59 -1.76 17.35
C ILE A 324 -9.22 -0.49 16.81
N GLY A 325 -9.68 -0.54 15.57
CA GLY A 325 -10.34 0.57 14.91
C GLY A 325 -11.64 0.15 14.29
N ALA A 326 -12.39 1.16 13.88
CA ALA A 326 -13.65 0.97 13.20
C ALA A 326 -13.77 1.95 12.03
N GLY A 327 -14.31 1.45 10.93
CA GLY A 327 -14.64 2.23 9.74
C GLY A 327 -16.07 1.98 9.32
N VAL A 328 -16.62 2.88 8.51
CA VAL A 328 -18.05 2.82 8.16
C VAL A 328 -18.31 3.25 6.71
N ALA A 329 -19.17 2.50 6.03
CA ALA A 329 -19.83 2.94 4.80
C ALA A 329 -21.18 3.57 5.18
N ILE A 330 -21.30 4.89 5.03
CA ILE A 330 -22.50 5.64 5.41
C ILE A 330 -23.37 5.85 4.18
N PHE A 331 -24.49 5.13 4.10
CA PHE A 331 -25.43 5.18 2.98
C PHE A 331 -26.53 6.21 3.24
N HIS A 332 -26.87 7.00 2.23
CA HIS A 332 -28.16 7.66 2.18
C HIS A 332 -29.11 6.79 1.35
N LEU A 333 -29.96 6.04 2.04
CA LEU A 333 -30.77 4.97 1.45
C LEU A 333 -31.69 5.49 0.34
N ALA A 334 -32.36 6.61 0.58
CA ALA A 334 -33.41 7.12 -0.31
C ALA A 334 -32.90 7.61 -1.67
N SER A 335 -31.63 8.03 -1.77
CA SER A 335 -31.03 8.44 -3.05
C SER A 335 -29.90 7.53 -3.54
N GLU A 336 -29.72 6.37 -2.92
CA GLU A 336 -28.72 5.37 -3.33
C GLU A 336 -27.31 5.95 -3.44
N ARG A 337 -26.93 6.77 -2.46
CA ARG A 337 -25.61 7.38 -2.35
C ARG A 337 -24.88 6.91 -1.11
N VAL A 338 -23.56 7.04 -1.12
CA VAL A 338 -22.68 6.70 0.01
C VAL A 338 -21.66 7.81 0.22
N VAL A 339 -21.35 8.08 1.48
CA VAL A 339 -20.31 9.04 1.87
C VAL A 339 -18.94 8.47 1.55
N VAL A 340 -18.11 9.26 0.87
CA VAL A 340 -16.71 8.96 0.57
C VAL A 340 -15.86 10.18 0.89
N CYS A 341 -14.74 9.97 1.59
CA CYS A 341 -13.77 11.00 1.89
C CYS A 341 -12.64 11.02 0.84
N TYR A 342 -12.03 12.18 0.65
CA TYR A 342 -10.90 12.40 -0.24
C TYR A 342 -9.83 13.20 0.48
N HIS A 343 -8.62 12.65 0.53
CA HIS A 343 -7.47 13.36 1.08
C HIS A 343 -6.97 14.37 0.05
N SER A 344 -7.06 15.67 0.33
CA SER A 344 -6.76 16.70 -0.67
C SER A 344 -5.28 16.78 -1.07
N GLU A 345 -4.35 16.54 -0.13
CA GLU A 345 -2.90 16.56 -0.36
C GLU A 345 -2.36 15.25 -0.97
N ASP A 346 -2.64 14.10 -0.35
CA ASP A 346 -2.21 12.77 -0.84
C ASP A 346 -3.08 12.20 -1.97
N ARG A 347 -4.19 12.86 -2.30
CA ARG A 347 -5.04 12.62 -3.48
C ARG A 347 -5.58 11.20 -3.61
N TYR A 348 -6.05 10.62 -2.51
CA TYR A 348 -6.70 9.31 -2.51
C TYR A 348 -8.11 9.36 -1.92
N TRP A 349 -8.96 8.42 -2.34
CA TRP A 349 -10.33 8.25 -1.86
C TRP A 349 -10.37 7.15 -0.79
N PHE A 350 -11.17 7.35 0.25
CA PHE A 350 -11.32 6.40 1.35
C PHE A 350 -12.71 6.51 2.02
N LEU A 351 -13.07 5.50 2.81
CA LEU A 351 -14.20 5.54 3.73
C LEU A 351 -13.73 6.01 5.11
N PRO A 352 -14.54 6.79 5.85
CA PRO A 352 -14.14 7.28 7.16
C PRO A 352 -13.90 6.13 8.14
N LYS A 353 -12.79 6.22 8.88
CA LYS A 353 -12.29 5.16 9.77
C LYS A 353 -11.19 5.65 10.71
N GLY A 354 -11.30 5.33 11.99
CA GLY A 354 -10.25 5.62 12.95
C GLY A 354 -10.22 4.69 14.15
N ARG A 355 -9.56 5.14 15.22
CA ARG A 355 -9.19 4.29 16.36
C ARG A 355 -10.29 4.33 17.41
N ARG A 356 -10.69 3.16 17.89
CA ARG A 356 -11.62 3.08 19.02
C ARG A 356 -10.99 3.69 20.27
N ASN A 357 -11.75 4.49 20.99
CA ASN A 357 -11.35 5.02 22.28
C ASN A 357 -11.27 3.92 23.36
N ALA A 358 -10.54 4.19 24.45
CA ALA A 358 -10.52 3.27 25.58
C ALA A 358 -11.93 3.10 26.16
N ASN A 359 -12.35 1.85 26.37
CA ASN A 359 -13.68 1.46 26.86
C ASN A 359 -14.88 1.78 25.92
N GLU A 360 -14.63 2.14 24.66
CA GLU A 360 -15.67 2.35 23.66
C GLU A 360 -16.02 1.04 22.94
N GLU A 361 -17.26 0.87 22.48
CA GLU A 361 -17.67 -0.27 21.62
C GLU A 361 -17.25 -0.03 20.16
N THR A 362 -16.86 -1.07 19.41
CA THR A 362 -16.40 -0.91 18.01
C THR A 362 -17.49 -0.34 17.10
N ARG A 363 -18.76 -0.68 17.37
CA ARG A 363 -19.92 -0.12 16.66
C ARG A 363 -20.02 1.39 16.89
N THR A 364 -19.95 1.82 18.14
CA THR A 364 -20.01 3.25 18.51
C THR A 364 -18.83 4.02 17.95
N ALA A 365 -17.64 3.40 17.93
CA ALA A 365 -16.47 3.97 17.28
C ALA A 365 -16.69 4.19 15.78
N ALA A 366 -17.32 3.24 15.07
CA ALA A 366 -17.60 3.39 13.65
C ALA A 366 -18.47 4.63 13.36
N GLU A 367 -19.49 4.87 14.18
CA GLU A 367 -20.37 6.03 14.04
C GLU A 367 -19.66 7.34 14.38
N ARG A 368 -18.85 7.35 15.46
CA ARG A 368 -18.05 8.51 15.88
C ARG A 368 -17.00 8.89 14.84
N GLU A 369 -16.14 7.94 14.46
CA GLU A 369 -15.09 8.14 13.45
C GLU A 369 -15.70 8.50 12.10
N GLY A 370 -16.85 7.89 11.77
CA GLY A 370 -17.68 8.26 10.63
C GLY A 370 -18.03 9.75 10.63
N PHE A 371 -18.49 10.28 11.77
CA PHE A 371 -18.83 11.70 11.90
C PHE A 371 -17.60 12.61 11.93
N GLU A 372 -16.56 12.25 12.68
CA GLU A 372 -15.34 13.06 12.83
C GLU A 372 -14.64 13.27 11.49
N GLU A 373 -14.34 12.19 10.74
CA GLU A 373 -13.63 12.29 9.47
C GLU A 373 -14.51 12.74 8.28
N SER A 374 -15.82 12.45 8.30
CA SER A 374 -16.70 12.75 7.14
C SER A 374 -17.61 13.97 7.31
N GLY A 375 -17.92 14.37 8.54
CA GLY A 375 -18.91 15.40 8.84
C GLY A 375 -20.36 14.96 8.69
N TYR A 376 -20.66 13.71 8.33
CA TYR A 376 -22.02 13.17 8.25
C TYR A 376 -22.35 12.32 9.47
N ARG A 377 -23.48 12.62 10.14
CA ARG A 377 -23.97 11.77 11.23
C ARG A 377 -24.53 10.48 10.66
N SER A 378 -24.20 9.37 11.31
CA SER A 378 -24.59 8.05 10.86
C SER A 378 -24.94 7.12 12.01
N ARG A 379 -25.85 6.17 11.76
CA ARG A 379 -26.16 5.08 12.69
C ARG A 379 -26.04 3.73 11.98
N VAL A 380 -25.47 2.74 12.65
CA VAL A 380 -25.24 1.41 12.05
C VAL A 380 -26.57 0.74 11.68
N LEU A 381 -26.60 0.11 10.49
CA LEU A 381 -27.76 -0.61 9.98
C LEU A 381 -27.76 -2.06 10.45
N PRO A 382 -28.88 -2.57 10.97
CA PRO A 382 -29.08 -4.00 11.14
C PRO A 382 -29.32 -4.62 9.77
N LEU A 383 -28.47 -5.57 9.38
CA LEU A 383 -28.45 -6.16 8.04
C LEU A 383 -28.48 -7.69 8.09
N PRO A 384 -29.06 -8.34 7.07
CA PRO A 384 -29.01 -9.79 6.94
C PRO A 384 -27.58 -10.19 6.56
N MET A 385 -26.90 -10.89 7.46
CA MET A 385 -25.56 -11.39 7.20
C MET A 385 -25.32 -12.72 7.88
N LYS A 386 -24.54 -13.58 7.21
CA LYS A 386 -24.05 -14.81 7.82
C LYS A 386 -22.93 -14.46 8.79
N HIS A 387 -23.17 -14.64 10.09
CA HIS A 387 -22.18 -14.45 11.14
C HIS A 387 -21.90 -15.78 11.86
N ARG A 388 -20.86 -15.79 12.70
CA ARG A 388 -20.44 -16.97 13.49
C ARG A 388 -20.60 -16.76 15.00
N GLN A 389 -20.95 -15.56 15.40
CA GLN A 389 -21.25 -15.14 16.75
C GLN A 389 -22.49 -15.90 17.24
N PRO A 390 -22.51 -16.37 18.50
CA PRO A 390 -23.68 -17.01 19.05
C PRO A 390 -24.84 -16.02 19.14
N ASP A 391 -26.05 -16.50 18.87
CA ASP A 391 -27.26 -15.73 19.13
C ASP A 391 -27.49 -15.57 20.65
N PRO A 392 -28.16 -14.48 21.08
CA PRO A 392 -28.60 -14.34 22.46
C PRO A 392 -29.63 -15.43 22.83
N ASP A 393 -29.84 -15.65 24.13
CA ASP A 393 -30.77 -16.67 24.66
C ASP A 393 -32.22 -16.54 24.12
N GLY A 394 -32.58 -15.37 23.58
CA GLY A 394 -33.87 -15.07 22.96
C GLY A 394 -34.08 -15.63 21.54
N GLY A 395 -33.07 -16.27 20.94
CA GLY A 395 -33.16 -16.87 19.61
C GLY A 395 -32.45 -16.07 18.50
N HIS A 396 -32.48 -16.61 17.28
CA HIS A 396 -31.73 -16.08 16.15
C HIS A 396 -32.21 -14.69 15.71
N GLU A 397 -31.28 -13.73 15.69
CA GLU A 397 -31.55 -12.38 15.19
C GLU A 397 -31.47 -12.34 13.66
N ARG A 398 -32.59 -12.02 13.02
CA ARG A 398 -32.69 -11.98 11.55
C ARG A 398 -31.78 -10.92 10.92
N PHE A 399 -31.61 -9.79 11.60
CA PHE A 399 -30.80 -8.65 11.15
C PHE A 399 -29.86 -8.26 12.29
N VAL A 400 -28.55 -8.24 12.02
CA VAL A 400 -27.52 -7.99 13.03
C VAL A 400 -26.70 -6.77 12.67
N THR A 401 -26.04 -6.18 13.67
CA THR A 401 -25.17 -5.00 13.53
C THR A 401 -23.69 -5.36 13.63
N GLU A 402 -23.33 -6.53 13.12
CA GLU A 402 -21.94 -7.03 13.10
C GLU A 402 -21.12 -6.36 11.97
N PRO A 403 -19.78 -6.34 12.07
CA PRO A 403 -18.91 -5.86 11.01
C PRO A 403 -19.11 -6.64 9.70
N ILE A 404 -19.37 -5.94 8.59
CA ILE A 404 -19.52 -6.54 7.25
C ILE A 404 -18.18 -6.96 6.64
N TRP A 405 -17.08 -6.41 7.15
CA TRP A 405 -15.72 -6.80 6.81
C TRP A 405 -14.78 -6.56 7.99
N THR A 406 -13.76 -7.39 8.14
CA THR A 406 -12.68 -7.19 9.13
C THR A 406 -11.33 -7.28 8.44
N GLN A 407 -10.41 -6.39 8.79
CA GLN A 407 -9.05 -6.38 8.27
C GLN A 407 -8.02 -6.47 9.38
N MET A 408 -6.92 -7.13 9.05
CA MET A 408 -5.69 -7.12 9.83
C MET A 408 -4.63 -6.40 9.01
N LEU A 409 -4.28 -5.18 9.40
CA LEU A 409 -3.31 -4.31 8.74
C LEU A 409 -2.08 -4.13 9.63
N PRO A 410 -0.84 -4.25 9.11
CA PRO A 410 0.33 -3.88 9.90
C PRO A 410 0.26 -2.38 10.23
N LEU A 411 0.28 -2.03 11.52
CA LEU A 411 0.36 -0.63 11.95
C LEU A 411 1.80 -0.19 12.08
N THR A 412 2.59 -1.03 12.73
CA THR A 412 4.04 -0.90 12.88
C THR A 412 4.66 -2.27 12.68
N THR A 413 5.98 -2.39 12.79
CA THR A 413 6.68 -3.69 12.76
C THR A 413 6.31 -4.61 13.92
N THR A 414 5.81 -4.06 15.03
CA THR A 414 5.48 -4.84 16.24
C THR A 414 4.01 -4.75 16.63
N SER A 415 3.24 -3.91 15.95
CA SER A 415 1.84 -3.65 16.27
C SER A 415 0.94 -3.93 15.09
N GLN A 416 -0.20 -4.50 15.41
CA GLN A 416 -1.22 -4.88 14.45
C GLN A 416 -2.39 -3.91 14.58
N TYR A 417 -2.98 -3.54 13.45
CA TYR A 417 -4.25 -2.83 13.39
C TYR A 417 -5.35 -3.79 12.97
N MET A 418 -6.30 -4.05 13.86
CA MET A 418 -7.53 -4.76 13.56
C MET A 418 -8.63 -3.74 13.29
N LEU A 419 -9.12 -3.70 12.05
CA LEU A 419 -10.10 -2.72 11.60
C LEU A 419 -11.42 -3.41 11.25
N PHE A 420 -12.49 -3.00 11.91
CA PHE A 420 -13.85 -3.49 11.67
C PHE A 420 -14.63 -2.50 10.80
N TRP A 421 -15.18 -2.98 9.69
CA TRP A 421 -15.98 -2.16 8.79
C TRP A 421 -17.47 -2.42 8.99
N TYR A 422 -18.23 -1.37 9.23
CA TYR A 422 -19.67 -1.39 9.39
C TYR A 422 -20.38 -0.76 8.20
N ALA A 423 -21.66 -1.08 8.04
CA ALA A 423 -22.57 -0.36 7.17
C ALA A 423 -23.53 0.45 8.03
N ALA A 424 -23.70 1.72 7.71
CA ALA A 424 -24.56 2.65 8.43
C ALA A 424 -25.44 3.42 7.44
N GLU A 425 -26.50 4.03 7.96
CA GLU A 425 -27.23 5.06 7.22
C GLU A 425 -26.89 6.44 7.74
N THR A 426 -27.04 7.45 6.89
CA THR A 426 -27.21 8.82 7.38
C THR A 426 -28.46 8.90 8.25
N VAL A 427 -28.39 9.64 9.36
CA VAL A 427 -29.54 9.80 10.27
C VAL A 427 -30.72 10.50 9.58
N PRO A 428 -31.97 10.18 9.96
CA PRO A 428 -33.14 10.88 9.44
C PRO A 428 -33.17 12.34 9.92
N LYS A 429 -33.94 13.16 9.20
CA LYS A 429 -34.04 14.61 9.43
C LYS A 429 -34.46 14.98 10.86
N ASP A 430 -35.41 14.27 11.44
CA ASP A 430 -35.90 14.50 12.81
C ASP A 430 -34.80 14.24 13.87
N VAL A 431 -34.01 13.19 13.68
CA VAL A 431 -32.85 12.89 14.52
C VAL A 431 -31.79 13.98 14.35
N GLU A 432 -31.50 14.41 13.13
CA GLU A 432 -30.55 15.49 12.85
C GLU A 432 -30.98 16.81 13.50
N GLU A 433 -32.26 17.17 13.43
CA GLU A 433 -32.83 18.36 14.06
C GLU A 433 -32.80 18.31 15.61
N SER A 434 -32.92 17.11 16.20
CA SER A 434 -32.86 16.92 17.66
C SER A 434 -31.53 17.37 18.27
N TYR A 435 -30.41 17.22 17.56
CA TYR A 435 -29.09 17.70 18.00
C TYR A 435 -28.99 19.22 17.99
N SER A 436 -29.62 19.87 17.01
CA SER A 436 -29.65 21.33 16.92
C SER A 436 -30.48 21.92 18.06
N ALA A 437 -31.63 21.32 18.36
CA ALA A 437 -32.50 21.72 19.48
C ALA A 437 -31.82 21.51 20.86
N ALA A 438 -31.11 20.40 21.04
CA ALA A 438 -30.36 20.13 22.28
C ALA A 438 -29.25 21.17 22.52
N ARG A 439 -28.62 21.66 21.44
CA ARG A 439 -27.54 22.66 21.49
C ARG A 439 -28.05 24.06 21.83
N SER A 440 -29.26 24.42 21.40
CA SER A 440 -29.89 25.71 21.75
C SER A 440 -30.35 25.79 23.22
N ASN A 441 -30.61 24.64 23.86
CA ASN A 441 -31.08 24.58 25.26
C ASN A 441 -29.94 24.56 26.30
N ASN A 442 -28.73 24.14 25.92
CA ASN A 442 -27.57 24.15 26.80
C ASN A 442 -26.80 25.47 26.66
N ASN A 443 -26.96 26.37 27.63
CA ASN A 443 -26.21 27.64 27.77
C ASN A 443 -24.72 27.43 28.12
N SER A 444 -24.12 26.30 27.75
CA SER A 444 -22.73 25.97 27.99
C SER A 444 -21.94 26.04 26.69
N SER A 445 -20.72 26.56 26.77
CA SER A 445 -19.73 26.61 25.70
C SER A 445 -19.18 25.22 25.36
N GLN A 446 -20.04 24.24 25.13
CA GLN A 446 -19.64 22.96 24.55
C GLN A 446 -19.27 23.23 23.10
N THR A 447 -17.95 23.20 22.85
CA THR A 447 -17.37 23.39 21.52
C THR A 447 -18.01 22.44 20.51
N ALA A 448 -18.11 22.86 19.25
CA ALA A 448 -18.72 22.11 18.14
C ALA A 448 -18.18 20.69 17.90
N ARG A 449 -17.11 20.32 18.61
CA ARG A 449 -16.33 19.09 18.46
C ARG A 449 -16.83 17.89 19.28
N THR A 450 -17.77 18.07 20.22
CA THR A 450 -18.19 16.93 21.07
C THR A 450 -19.21 16.07 20.33
N TYR A 451 -18.78 14.91 19.84
CA TYR A 451 -19.66 13.90 19.25
C TYR A 451 -20.70 13.40 20.27
N ALA A 452 -21.93 13.19 19.81
CA ALA A 452 -23.00 12.58 20.59
C ALA A 452 -23.65 11.46 19.76
N PRO A 453 -23.74 10.22 20.29
CA PRO A 453 -24.19 9.07 19.52
C PRO A 453 -25.68 9.16 19.15
N PRO A 454 -26.08 8.70 17.95
CA PRO A 454 -27.48 8.64 17.53
C PRO A 454 -28.27 7.55 18.25
N PRO A 455 -29.61 7.68 18.29
CA PRO A 455 -30.45 6.58 18.68
C PRO A 455 -30.22 5.39 17.72
N PRO A 456 -30.11 4.16 18.24
CA PRO A 456 -29.98 2.96 17.41
C PRO A 456 -31.11 2.85 16.38
N PHE A 457 -30.85 2.11 15.30
CA PHE A 457 -31.88 1.81 14.32
C PHE A 457 -33.06 1.09 15.00
N PRO A 458 -34.33 1.56 14.86
CA PRO A 458 -35.45 0.95 15.55
C PRO A 458 -35.68 -0.50 15.08
N PRO A 459 -35.85 -1.47 16.01
CA PRO A 459 -35.88 -2.88 15.65
C PRO A 459 -37.05 -3.27 14.74
N ASP A 460 -38.20 -2.60 14.89
CA ASP A 460 -39.42 -2.89 14.13
C ASP A 460 -39.57 -2.05 12.85
N LEU A 461 -38.64 -1.12 12.57
CA LEU A 461 -38.72 -0.24 11.41
C LEU A 461 -38.21 -0.94 10.15
N ARG A 462 -39.04 -1.02 9.11
CA ARG A 462 -38.64 -1.59 7.81
C ARG A 462 -37.82 -0.58 7.01
N LEU A 463 -36.92 -1.05 6.16
CA LEU A 463 -36.09 -0.16 5.33
C LEU A 463 -36.90 0.66 4.33
N LYS A 464 -38.03 0.13 3.82
CA LYS A 464 -38.93 0.90 2.95
C LYS A 464 -39.59 2.07 3.69
N GLU A 465 -40.12 1.82 4.88
CA GLU A 465 -40.69 2.86 5.75
C GLU A 465 -39.64 3.90 6.12
N ARG A 466 -38.40 3.46 6.38
CA ARG A 466 -37.28 4.36 6.62
C ARG A 466 -36.94 5.23 5.40
N ILE A 467 -36.92 4.67 4.19
CA ILE A 467 -36.69 5.43 2.95
C ILE A 467 -37.80 6.47 2.74
N GLU A 468 -39.06 6.14 3.06
CA GLU A 468 -40.20 7.07 2.96
C GLU A 468 -40.07 8.25 3.93
N GLN A 469 -39.40 8.10 5.08
CA GLN A 469 -39.13 9.20 6.01
C GLN A 469 -38.22 10.29 5.41
N ASP A 470 -37.43 9.97 4.38
CA ASP A 470 -36.62 10.95 3.67
C ASP A 470 -37.42 11.68 2.56
N SER A 471 -38.71 11.39 2.36
CA SER A 471 -39.57 12.12 1.41
C SER A 471 -40.14 13.38 2.06
N VAL A 472 -39.67 14.56 1.63
CA VAL A 472 -40.09 15.86 2.14
C VAL A 472 -40.95 16.59 1.11
N VAL A 473 -42.16 17.02 1.50
CA VAL A 473 -43.01 17.86 0.65
C VAL A 473 -42.55 19.30 0.75
N ILE A 474 -42.08 19.87 -0.36
CA ILE A 474 -41.70 21.28 -0.45
C ILE A 474 -42.92 22.17 -0.72
N GLY A 475 -42.80 23.49 -0.54
CA GLY A 475 -43.92 24.44 -0.64
C GLY A 475 -44.69 24.46 -1.98
N THR A 476 -44.16 23.82 -3.02
CA THR A 476 -44.81 23.61 -4.33
C THR A 476 -45.74 22.38 -4.37
N GLY A 477 -45.77 21.57 -3.31
CA GLY A 477 -46.52 20.29 -3.24
C GLY A 477 -45.77 19.09 -3.83
N GLU A 478 -44.55 19.28 -4.33
CA GLU A 478 -43.69 18.20 -4.85
C GLU A 478 -42.96 17.48 -3.72
N ALA A 479 -42.87 16.15 -3.81
CA ALA A 479 -42.08 15.34 -2.88
C ALA A 479 -40.62 15.31 -3.35
N VAL A 480 -39.71 15.81 -2.52
CA VAL A 480 -38.26 15.84 -2.77
C VAL A 480 -37.55 15.02 -1.70
N THR A 481 -36.52 14.28 -2.08
CA THR A 481 -35.71 13.52 -1.14
C THR A 481 -34.89 14.47 -0.25
N TYR A 482 -34.90 14.22 1.06
CA TYR A 482 -34.07 14.89 2.04
C TYR A 482 -32.58 14.76 1.68
N GLU A 483 -31.84 15.86 1.80
CA GLU A 483 -30.39 15.86 1.65
C GLU A 483 -29.76 15.85 3.06
N PRO A 484 -28.97 14.82 3.41
CA PRO A 484 -28.30 14.75 4.71
C PRO A 484 -27.40 15.96 4.97
N VAL A 485 -27.42 16.46 6.21
CA VAL A 485 -26.63 17.62 6.61
C VAL A 485 -25.16 17.24 6.75
N TRP A 486 -24.28 18.00 6.10
CA TRP A 486 -22.83 17.95 6.29
C TRP A 486 -22.38 18.99 7.32
N HIS A 487 -21.56 18.59 8.28
CA HIS A 487 -21.03 19.44 9.35
C HIS A 487 -19.57 19.78 9.09
N GLU A 488 -19.25 21.07 9.10
CA GLU A 488 -17.88 21.56 8.96
C GLU A 488 -17.12 21.49 10.31
N GLY A 489 -15.81 21.22 10.24
CA GLY A 489 -14.92 21.31 11.40
C GLY A 489 -15.12 20.20 12.44
N THR A 490 -15.60 19.03 12.00
CA THR A 490 -15.74 17.82 12.82
C THR A 490 -14.42 17.08 13.05
N GLY A 491 -13.41 17.38 12.23
CA GLY A 491 -12.10 16.75 12.33
C GLY A 491 -11.40 17.02 13.68
N VAL A 492 -10.79 15.99 14.24
CA VAL A 492 -10.14 15.99 15.55
C VAL A 492 -8.64 16.29 15.48
N ASP A 493 -8.00 16.09 14.33
CA ASP A 493 -6.58 16.38 14.12
C ASP A 493 -6.30 17.28 12.89
N GLU A 494 -5.03 17.67 12.73
CA GLU A 494 -4.59 18.57 11.65
C GLU A 494 -4.65 17.90 10.26
N GLU A 495 -4.56 16.56 10.20
CA GLU A 495 -4.63 15.78 8.96
C GLU A 495 -6.08 15.74 8.44
N GLU A 496 -7.04 15.57 9.34
CA GLU A 496 -8.47 15.55 9.04
C GLU A 496 -8.99 16.88 8.45
N LEU A 497 -8.30 18.00 8.70
CA LEU A 497 -8.59 19.28 8.04
C LEU A 497 -8.34 19.25 6.52
N LEU A 498 -7.56 18.29 6.03
CA LEU A 498 -7.27 18.10 4.61
C LEU A 498 -8.32 17.22 3.92
N TYR A 499 -9.27 16.67 4.67
CA TYR A 499 -10.27 15.75 4.14
C TYR A 499 -11.44 16.51 3.52
N ARG A 500 -11.92 15.99 2.39
CA ARG A 500 -13.15 16.45 1.76
C ARG A 500 -14.12 15.31 1.63
N SER A 501 -15.35 15.52 2.08
CA SER A 501 -16.39 14.50 2.07
C SER A 501 -17.37 14.72 0.95
N PHE A 502 -17.80 13.64 0.33
CA PHE A 502 -18.73 13.66 -0.79
C PHE A 502 -19.80 12.59 -0.60
N LEU A 503 -21.06 12.96 -0.81
CA LEU A 503 -22.17 12.01 -0.90
C LEU A 503 -22.35 11.63 -2.38
N LEU A 504 -21.82 10.46 -2.78
CA LEU A 504 -21.69 10.04 -4.18
C LEU A 504 -22.63 8.89 -4.53
N PRO A 505 -23.08 8.78 -5.80
CA PRO A 505 -23.74 7.57 -6.29
C PRO A 505 -22.90 6.32 -6.00
N ILE A 506 -23.55 5.23 -5.62
CA ILE A 506 -22.86 4.01 -5.15
C ILE A 506 -21.90 3.43 -6.20
N ASP A 507 -22.30 3.45 -7.48
CA ASP A 507 -21.45 2.98 -8.57
C ASP A 507 -20.21 3.87 -8.76
N GLU A 508 -20.35 5.19 -8.61
CA GLU A 508 -19.25 6.14 -8.64
C GLU A 508 -18.31 5.97 -7.43
N ALA A 509 -18.87 5.80 -6.24
CA ALA A 509 -18.10 5.53 -5.03
C ALA A 509 -17.25 4.26 -5.16
N ILE A 510 -17.83 3.17 -5.67
CA ILE A 510 -17.11 1.91 -5.92
C ILE A 510 -15.97 2.12 -6.93
N ARG A 511 -16.18 2.91 -7.99
CA ARG A 511 -15.12 3.25 -8.96
C ARG A 511 -13.99 4.06 -8.32
N LYS A 512 -14.31 5.04 -7.48
CA LYS A 512 -13.29 5.89 -6.82
C LYS A 512 -12.50 5.13 -5.74
N LEU A 513 -13.13 4.17 -5.07
CA LEU A 513 -12.52 3.30 -4.06
C LEU A 513 -11.87 2.04 -4.66
N GLN A 514 -11.82 1.92 -5.99
CA GLN A 514 -11.33 0.73 -6.68
C GLN A 514 -9.87 0.42 -6.33
N GLY A 515 -9.58 -0.86 -6.08
CA GLY A 515 -8.26 -1.32 -5.66
C GLY A 515 -8.02 -1.22 -4.14
N SER A 516 -9.05 -0.87 -3.36
CA SER A 516 -9.06 -0.99 -1.91
C SER A 516 -10.21 -1.89 -1.45
N VAL A 517 -10.06 -2.46 -0.25
CA VAL A 517 -11.13 -3.18 0.46
C VAL A 517 -12.41 -2.34 0.63
N MET A 518 -12.28 -1.01 0.65
CA MET A 518 -13.38 -0.10 0.96
C MET A 518 -14.44 -0.14 -0.14
N GLY A 519 -14.04 -0.38 -1.40
CA GLY A 519 -14.98 -0.65 -2.48
C GLY A 519 -15.78 -1.94 -2.26
N ASP A 520 -15.18 -2.97 -1.66
CA ASP A 520 -15.87 -4.21 -1.28
C ASP A 520 -16.81 -4.00 -0.09
N VAL A 521 -16.42 -3.16 0.87
CA VAL A 521 -17.28 -2.73 2.00
C VAL A 521 -18.53 -2.03 1.47
N VAL A 522 -18.38 -1.05 0.57
CA VAL A 522 -19.54 -0.36 -0.05
C VAL A 522 -20.43 -1.36 -0.80
N ARG A 523 -19.83 -2.23 -1.62
CA ARG A 523 -20.60 -3.21 -2.41
C ARG A 523 -21.40 -4.14 -1.50
N ARG A 524 -20.76 -4.75 -0.50
CA ARG A 524 -21.41 -5.68 0.43
C ARG A 524 -22.45 -4.98 1.30
N GLY A 525 -22.15 -3.79 1.82
CA GLY A 525 -23.11 -3.01 2.58
C GLY A 525 -24.38 -2.75 1.77
N TRP A 526 -24.24 -2.29 0.53
CA TRP A 526 -25.38 -2.02 -0.33
C TRP A 526 -26.14 -3.27 -0.79
N GLU A 527 -25.42 -4.36 -1.11
CA GLU A 527 -26.04 -5.65 -1.42
C GLU A 527 -26.88 -6.16 -0.24
N SER A 528 -26.38 -6.05 0.99
CA SER A 528 -27.11 -6.41 2.20
C SER A 528 -28.32 -5.52 2.46
N VAL A 529 -28.24 -4.22 2.15
CA VAL A 529 -29.39 -3.30 2.19
C VAL A 529 -30.49 -3.76 1.24
N LYS A 530 -30.15 -4.05 -0.02
CA LYS A 530 -31.11 -4.56 -1.01
C LYS A 530 -31.70 -5.90 -0.58
N LEU A 531 -30.87 -6.81 -0.09
CA LEU A 531 -31.33 -8.11 0.42
C LEU A 531 -32.31 -7.95 1.59
N ARG A 532 -32.06 -7.02 2.51
CA ARG A 532 -33.00 -6.71 3.60
C ARG A 532 -34.34 -6.21 3.07
N ILE A 533 -34.33 -5.28 2.12
CA ILE A 533 -35.55 -4.75 1.48
C ILE A 533 -36.36 -5.88 0.84
N ASP A 534 -35.69 -6.80 0.13
CA ASP A 534 -36.33 -7.95 -0.51
C ASP A 534 -36.93 -8.90 0.52
N MET A 535 -36.17 -9.22 1.58
CA MET A 535 -36.60 -10.07 2.69
C MET A 535 -37.82 -9.50 3.43
N GLU A 536 -37.81 -8.21 3.76
CA GLU A 536 -38.95 -7.54 4.42
C GLU A 536 -40.18 -7.50 3.50
N SER A 537 -39.99 -7.35 2.19
CA SER A 537 -41.09 -7.34 1.21
C SER A 537 -41.78 -8.70 1.08
N GLN A 538 -41.04 -9.79 1.25
CA GLN A 538 -41.58 -11.15 1.22
C GLN A 538 -42.42 -11.48 2.47
N ASP A 539 -42.17 -10.81 3.61
CA ASP A 539 -42.98 -10.97 4.83
C ASP A 539 -44.33 -10.25 4.74
N SER A 540 -44.52 -9.36 3.76
CA SER A 540 -45.76 -8.60 3.54
C SER A 540 -46.77 -9.33 2.63
N ILE A 541 -46.41 -10.50 2.12
CA ILE A 541 -47.24 -11.41 1.32
C ILE A 541 -47.64 -12.59 2.20
#